data_AF-A0A9W6PQ30-F1
#
_entry.id   AF-A0A9W6PQ30-F1
#
_cell.length_a   1.000
_cell.length_b   1.000
_cell.length_c   1.000
_cell.angle_alpha   90.00
_cell.angle_beta   90.00
_cell.angle_gamma   90.00
#
_symmetry.space_group_name_H-M   'P 1'
#
loop_
_entity.id
_entity.type
_entity.pdbx_description
1 polymer ?
#
loop_
_entity_poly.entity_id
_entity_poly.type
_entity_poly.pdbx_seq_one_letter_code
_entity_poly.pdbx_strand_id
1 'polypeptide(L)'
;MSTAPTSNDLDSLYARLDTADVTSAVSVILKLRGETCDIDCLYCFEKRKEAPGGRRVDAADVHHLSAIFAGRPLAVELHGGEPLTAGQDAVADVLRALAANPNVVRVSLQTNGLLLDDSWLDLFDEHLPGLEISISLDGDARGNRWRVGYDGLPVYPRIVDALRLLERRGRTASLVCVVTTEILGRAEEVIDHLAAFPAVTAVNLVPCFDSSVLAPTKAASRRPGPSRTLQAEALGPAGPAWAITPEQYTDFTLAAAVQWVRAGWFRTVKLDPVVSVIRRLRGLRTGSCHFDDLKCDHVFTLYPDGRLGSCDELPWPQAQLARLPLIRSQQAVRRAQGRSPLLAQAHTLTSPCVSCDYRETCGGGCMAIRLRHTQVGRADAYCDHRMRLIDGIAALLAQPEHPEGIRCTRLRWHPRHPNQMHDVTAFLNRWDDPTAARHPARLHTSPLGNINTVGLPGIHEADDLDPRHPQWRDGIEPAVFPLVQAVTESWGYITYDSCQGHPATPDAPQRELAIGILPRDRTEAAEIAARLCHLAALADAVLPAHCTLDVGRSLLTCSNSQNRYPVLDVRLMPSPGSRPDDYLADLPAGGRLLAELAERLAHRPAGGDLLHCACPPPSSRPRTLEPLEVRR
;
A
#
# COMPACT_ATOMS: atom_id res chain seq x y z
N MET A 1 30.80 -13.18 2.53
CA MET A 1 30.02 -13.47 3.74
C MET A 1 29.27 -12.19 4.07
N SER A 2 28.01 -12.11 3.64
CA SER A 2 27.17 -10.91 3.80
C SER A 2 26.62 -10.89 5.21
N THR A 3 27.05 -9.92 6.02
CA THR A 3 26.48 -9.68 7.35
C THR A 3 25.06 -9.16 7.19
N ALA A 4 24.07 -9.86 7.75
CA ALA A 4 22.68 -9.41 7.77
C ALA A 4 22.61 -7.97 8.33
N PRO A 5 21.80 -7.07 7.72
CA PRO A 5 21.70 -5.69 8.17
C PRO A 5 21.10 -5.62 9.58
N THR A 6 21.68 -4.78 10.45
CA THR A 6 21.19 -4.57 11.83
C THR A 6 20.06 -3.53 11.86
N SER A 7 19.28 -3.47 12.93
CA SER A 7 18.15 -2.53 13.09
C SER A 7 18.50 -1.06 12.84
N ASN A 8 19.73 -0.63 13.19
CA ASN A 8 20.23 0.74 13.01
C ASN A 8 20.36 1.13 11.53
N ASP A 9 20.54 0.15 10.63
CA ASP A 9 20.68 0.43 9.20
C ASP A 9 19.35 0.80 8.56
N LEU A 10 18.24 0.21 9.02
CA LEU A 10 16.91 0.60 8.54
C LEU A 10 16.48 1.98 9.02
N ASP A 11 17.07 2.48 10.12
CA ASP A 11 16.83 3.87 10.50
C ASP A 11 17.39 4.87 9.48
N SER A 12 18.43 4.48 8.72
CA SER A 12 18.94 5.26 7.58
C SER A 12 17.98 5.29 6.38
N LEU A 13 17.05 4.32 6.28
CA LEU A 13 15.94 4.39 5.33
C LEU A 13 15.10 5.64 5.60
N TYR A 14 14.88 5.97 6.88
CA TYR A 14 14.03 7.09 7.28
C TYR A 14 14.69 8.44 7.01
N ALA A 15 16.01 8.55 7.15
CA ALA A 15 16.73 9.79 6.93
C ALA A 15 16.66 10.31 5.48
N ARG A 16 16.49 9.41 4.48
CA ARG A 16 16.40 9.78 3.05
C ARG A 16 14.98 10.09 2.57
N LEU A 17 13.99 9.97 3.44
CA LEU A 17 12.59 10.20 3.11
C LEU A 17 12.18 11.68 3.23
N ASP A 18 13.11 12.58 3.56
CA ASP A 18 12.80 13.95 3.97
C ASP A 18 12.99 15.04 2.90
N THR A 19 13.22 14.69 1.64
CA THR A 19 13.45 15.71 0.62
C THR A 19 12.15 16.18 -0.05
N ALA A 20 11.65 17.29 0.49
CA ALA A 20 10.64 18.21 -0.01
C ALA A 20 9.16 17.79 0.17
N ASP A 21 8.51 18.45 1.13
CA ASP A 21 7.06 18.49 1.31
C ASP A 21 6.37 19.21 0.13
N VAL A 22 6.27 18.52 -1.01
CA VAL A 22 5.42 18.90 -2.15
C VAL A 22 4.00 18.35 -2.02
N THR A 23 3.60 17.87 -0.84
CA THR A 23 2.28 17.28 -0.60
C THR A 23 1.13 18.30 -0.70
N SER A 24 1.47 19.58 -0.86
CA SER A 24 0.57 20.71 -1.12
C SER A 24 0.58 21.18 -2.59
N ALA A 25 1.49 20.67 -3.43
CA ALA A 25 1.61 21.07 -4.82
C ALA A 25 0.45 20.52 -5.67
N VAL A 26 0.08 21.26 -6.71
CA VAL A 26 -0.79 20.75 -7.78
C VAL A 26 0.07 19.94 -8.74
N SER A 27 -0.27 18.67 -8.95
CA SER A 27 0.42 17.82 -9.90
C SER A 27 -0.22 17.93 -11.27
N VAL A 28 0.57 18.20 -12.31
CA VAL A 28 0.08 18.33 -13.68
C VAL A 28 0.90 17.45 -14.61
N ILE A 29 0.22 16.51 -15.28
CA ILE A 29 0.78 15.64 -16.30
C ILE A 29 0.55 16.30 -17.66
N LEU A 30 1.62 16.73 -18.32
CA LEU A 30 1.61 17.32 -19.65
C LEU A 30 1.86 16.23 -20.69
N LYS A 31 0.82 15.85 -21.44
CA LYS A 31 0.95 14.87 -22.52
C LYS A 31 1.48 15.58 -23.77
N LEU A 32 2.79 15.83 -23.87
CA LEU A 32 3.39 16.77 -24.84
C LEU A 32 2.98 16.53 -26.29
N ARG A 33 2.79 15.26 -26.66
CA ARG A 33 2.31 14.85 -27.99
C ARG A 33 1.19 13.80 -27.92
N GLY A 34 0.37 13.86 -26.87
CA GLY A 34 -0.74 12.91 -26.70
C GLY A 34 -0.28 11.47 -26.62
N GLU A 35 -0.88 10.59 -27.43
CA GLU A 35 -0.51 9.16 -27.50
C GLU A 35 0.76 8.88 -28.30
N THR A 36 1.27 9.87 -29.06
CA THR A 36 2.27 9.61 -30.09
C THR A 36 3.57 9.10 -29.45
N CYS A 37 4.09 8.01 -30.00
CA CYS A 37 5.22 7.26 -29.46
C CYS A 37 6.06 6.67 -30.59
N ASP A 38 7.36 6.46 -30.35
CA ASP A 38 8.30 5.80 -31.26
C ASP A 38 8.39 4.27 -31.02
N ILE A 39 7.75 3.77 -29.97
CA ILE A 39 7.56 2.34 -29.69
C ILE A 39 6.10 1.96 -29.58
N ASP A 40 5.81 0.67 -29.52
CA ASP A 40 4.46 0.12 -29.58
C ASP A 40 4.19 -0.97 -28.53
N CYS A 41 4.45 -0.65 -27.25
CA CYS A 41 4.20 -1.56 -26.13
C CYS A 41 2.79 -2.16 -26.19
N LEU A 42 2.70 -3.48 -26.01
CA LEU A 42 1.47 -4.23 -26.23
C LEU A 42 0.41 -3.96 -25.15
N TYR A 43 0.85 -3.61 -23.93
CA TYR A 43 -0.02 -3.25 -22.81
C TYR A 43 -0.32 -1.74 -22.70
N CYS A 44 0.17 -0.89 -23.61
CA CYS A 44 0.12 0.57 -23.42
C CYS A 44 -1.31 1.09 -23.26
N PHE A 45 -1.61 1.68 -22.10
CA PHE A 45 -2.92 2.27 -21.81
C PHE A 45 -3.15 3.59 -22.55
N GLU A 46 -2.10 4.37 -22.80
CA GLU A 46 -2.21 5.68 -23.47
C GLU A 46 -2.67 5.53 -24.93
N LYS A 47 -2.19 4.50 -25.65
CA LYS A 47 -2.61 4.20 -27.04
C LYS A 47 -4.07 3.77 -27.17
N ARG A 48 -4.75 3.48 -26.05
CA ARG A 48 -6.18 3.15 -26.03
C ARG A 48 -7.06 4.39 -25.94
N LYS A 49 -6.47 5.57 -25.75
CA LYS A 49 -7.17 6.84 -25.63
C LYS A 49 -7.32 7.54 -26.97
N GLU A 50 -8.18 8.56 -27.00
CA GLU A 50 -8.44 9.35 -28.20
C GLU A 50 -7.25 10.23 -28.58
N ALA A 51 -6.77 10.07 -29.83
CA ALA A 51 -5.64 10.82 -30.36
C ALA A 51 -5.97 12.33 -30.51
N PRO A 52 -5.09 13.24 -30.07
CA PRO A 52 -5.33 14.69 -30.12
C PRO A 52 -5.02 15.33 -31.49
N GLY A 53 -5.10 14.58 -32.58
CA GLY A 53 -4.96 15.12 -33.93
C GLY A 53 -3.58 15.72 -34.28
N GLY A 54 -2.51 15.31 -33.60
CA GLY A 54 -1.13 15.67 -33.94
C GLY A 54 -0.62 17.02 -33.41
N ARG A 55 -1.43 17.79 -32.66
CA ARG A 55 -0.97 19.01 -31.95
C ARG A 55 0.06 18.66 -30.87
N ARG A 56 0.90 19.63 -30.52
CA ARG A 56 1.86 19.59 -29.40
C ARG A 56 1.46 20.58 -28.32
N VAL A 57 1.79 20.27 -27.08
CA VAL A 57 1.76 21.25 -25.99
C VAL A 57 2.85 22.29 -26.26
N ASP A 58 2.54 23.57 -26.10
CA ASP A 58 3.46 24.69 -26.33
C ASP A 58 3.62 25.57 -25.08
N ALA A 59 4.46 26.60 -25.17
CA ALA A 59 4.70 27.54 -24.08
C ALA A 59 3.41 28.29 -23.65
N ALA A 60 2.48 28.56 -24.57
CA ALA A 60 1.23 29.24 -24.24
C ALA A 60 0.33 28.36 -23.35
N ASP A 61 0.33 27.05 -23.58
CA ASP A 61 -0.36 26.10 -22.70
C ASP A 61 0.23 26.10 -21.28
N VAL A 62 1.56 26.15 -21.15
CA VAL A 62 2.24 26.26 -19.86
C VAL A 62 1.87 27.57 -19.15
N HIS A 63 1.84 28.69 -19.87
CA HIS A 63 1.43 29.97 -19.30
C HIS A 63 -0.04 29.97 -18.86
N HIS A 64 -0.94 29.36 -19.63
CA HIS A 64 -2.33 29.20 -19.21
C HIS A 64 -2.47 28.35 -17.94
N LEU A 65 -1.76 27.23 -17.87
CA LEU A 65 -1.73 26.38 -16.68
C LEU A 65 -1.24 27.16 -15.45
N SER A 66 -0.16 27.92 -15.63
CA SER A 66 0.44 28.77 -14.61
C SER A 66 -0.54 29.82 -14.10
N ALA A 67 -1.33 30.42 -14.98
CA ALA A 67 -2.37 31.38 -14.62
C ALA A 67 -3.54 30.75 -13.86
N ILE A 68 -3.98 29.55 -14.26
CA ILE A 68 -5.09 28.84 -13.60
C ILE A 68 -4.75 28.56 -12.13
N PHE A 69 -3.53 28.12 -11.86
CA PHE A 69 -3.07 27.73 -10.54
C PHE A 69 -2.14 28.78 -9.89
N ALA A 70 -2.29 30.05 -10.28
CA ALA A 70 -1.51 31.14 -9.71
C ALA A 70 -1.62 31.15 -8.18
N GLY A 71 -0.49 31.14 -7.49
CA GLY A 71 -0.42 31.15 -6.02
C GLY A 71 -0.35 29.77 -5.36
N ARG A 72 -0.17 28.68 -6.12
CA ARG A 72 0.15 27.35 -5.58
C ARG A 72 1.41 26.76 -6.20
N PRO A 73 2.20 25.99 -5.44
CA PRO A 73 3.29 25.20 -5.99
C PRO A 73 2.77 24.22 -7.07
N LEU A 74 3.50 24.10 -8.18
CA LEU A 74 3.24 23.20 -9.29
C LEU A 74 4.33 22.13 -9.38
N ALA A 75 3.91 20.87 -9.44
CA ALA A 75 4.76 19.77 -9.86
C ALA A 75 4.32 19.34 -11.26
N VAL A 76 5.21 19.45 -12.24
CA VAL A 76 4.90 19.19 -13.65
C VAL A 76 5.61 17.92 -14.11
N GLU A 77 4.87 17.03 -14.76
CA GLU A 77 5.42 15.83 -15.38
C GLU A 77 5.26 15.92 -16.89
N LEU A 78 6.38 15.91 -17.61
CA LEU A 78 6.43 15.78 -19.06
C LEU A 78 6.21 14.30 -19.40
N HIS A 79 5.07 14.00 -20.02
CA HIS A 79 4.62 12.63 -20.33
C HIS A 79 3.94 12.61 -21.71
N GLY A 80 3.07 11.63 -21.98
CA GLY A 80 2.50 11.33 -23.30
C GLY A 80 2.59 9.83 -23.61
N GLY A 81 2.55 9.51 -24.90
CA GLY A 81 3.12 8.27 -25.43
C GLY A 81 4.63 8.29 -25.24
N GLU A 82 5.34 9.13 -26.01
CA GLU A 82 6.74 9.48 -25.78
C GLU A 82 6.96 11.00 -25.91
N PRO A 83 7.26 11.72 -24.81
CA PRO A 83 7.44 13.18 -24.83
C PRO A 83 8.54 13.65 -25.77
N LEU A 84 9.65 12.90 -25.91
CA LEU A 84 10.78 13.29 -26.77
C LEU A 84 10.43 13.33 -28.26
N THR A 85 9.35 12.67 -28.68
CA THR A 85 8.83 12.77 -30.06
C THR A 85 8.24 14.15 -30.40
N ALA A 86 8.11 15.04 -29.41
CA ALA A 86 7.75 16.43 -29.63
C ALA A 86 8.91 17.26 -30.25
N GLY A 87 10.14 16.73 -30.29
CA GLY A 87 11.30 17.41 -30.88
C GLY A 87 11.91 18.49 -29.98
N GLN A 88 13.21 18.71 -30.13
CA GLN A 88 14.02 19.53 -29.22
C GLN A 88 13.52 20.98 -29.11
N ASP A 89 13.26 21.66 -30.24
CA ASP A 89 12.79 23.06 -30.22
C ASP A 89 11.51 23.24 -29.40
N ALA A 90 10.51 22.37 -29.61
CA ALA A 90 9.24 22.47 -28.89
C ALA A 90 9.39 22.15 -27.40
N VAL A 91 10.25 21.19 -27.05
CA VAL A 91 10.54 20.86 -25.65
C VAL A 91 11.33 22.00 -24.98
N ALA A 92 12.30 22.60 -25.67
CA ALA A 92 13.04 23.76 -25.19
C ALA A 92 12.10 24.93 -24.86
N ASP A 93 11.13 25.23 -25.72
CA ASP A 93 10.11 26.26 -25.48
C ASP A 93 9.30 25.98 -24.19
N VAL A 94 8.86 24.73 -24.02
CA VAL A 94 8.13 24.29 -22.82
C VAL A 94 9.00 24.38 -21.56
N LEU A 95 10.24 23.91 -21.63
CA LEU A 95 11.18 23.97 -20.49
C LEU A 95 11.49 25.40 -20.08
N ARG A 96 11.75 26.30 -21.05
CA ARG A 96 11.96 27.73 -20.76
C ARG A 96 10.74 28.36 -20.10
N ALA A 97 9.53 28.03 -20.56
CA ALA A 97 8.28 28.52 -19.95
C ALA A 97 8.09 27.98 -18.52
N LEU A 98 8.45 26.72 -18.26
CA LEU A 98 8.40 26.12 -16.92
C LEU A 98 9.44 26.73 -15.98
N ALA A 99 10.69 26.86 -16.45
CA ALA A 99 11.80 27.45 -15.68
C ALA A 99 11.54 28.91 -15.30
N ALA A 100 10.88 29.68 -16.18
CA ALA A 100 10.51 31.06 -15.93
C ALA A 100 9.36 31.23 -14.92
N ASN A 101 8.65 30.15 -14.56
CA ASN A 101 7.53 30.22 -13.61
C ASN A 101 7.99 29.90 -12.18
N PRO A 102 7.99 30.89 -11.26
CA PRO A 102 8.44 30.68 -9.88
C PRO A 102 7.56 29.76 -9.05
N ASN A 103 6.34 29.44 -9.51
CA ASN A 103 5.45 28.49 -8.85
C ASN A 103 5.81 27.04 -9.18
N VAL A 104 6.59 26.77 -10.24
CA VAL A 104 7.00 25.41 -10.59
C VAL A 104 8.12 24.97 -9.65
N VAL A 105 7.79 24.05 -8.75
CA VAL A 105 8.72 23.55 -7.72
C VAL A 105 9.40 22.25 -8.12
N ARG A 106 8.86 21.54 -9.12
CA ARG A 106 9.43 20.30 -9.63
C ARG A 106 9.00 20.09 -11.07
N VAL A 107 9.93 19.63 -11.90
CA VAL A 107 9.64 19.10 -13.23
C VAL A 107 10.29 17.72 -13.36
N SER A 108 9.51 16.78 -13.85
CA SER A 108 9.96 15.41 -14.14
C SER A 108 9.64 15.05 -15.59
N LEU A 109 10.41 14.12 -16.15
CA LEU A 109 10.24 13.56 -17.48
C LEU A 109 10.02 12.05 -17.37
N GLN A 110 8.87 11.56 -17.83
CA GLN A 110 8.62 10.12 -18.00
C GLN A 110 8.84 9.74 -19.46
N THR A 111 9.91 9.00 -19.74
CA THR A 111 10.31 8.58 -21.10
C THR A 111 10.50 7.07 -21.20
N ASN A 112 10.40 6.53 -22.40
CA ASN A 112 10.84 5.18 -22.72
C ASN A 112 12.37 5.05 -22.88
N GLY A 113 13.09 6.19 -22.95
CA GLY A 113 14.54 6.29 -23.00
C GLY A 113 15.17 6.14 -24.40
N LEU A 114 14.42 5.71 -25.42
CA LEU A 114 14.98 5.31 -26.72
C LEU A 114 15.52 6.47 -27.56
N LEU A 115 15.03 7.68 -27.31
CA LEU A 115 15.44 8.91 -27.98
C LEU A 115 16.44 9.73 -27.15
N LEU A 116 16.80 9.29 -25.94
CA LEU A 116 17.79 9.99 -25.13
C LEU A 116 19.19 9.86 -25.77
N ASP A 117 19.84 10.99 -25.95
CA ASP A 117 21.22 11.14 -26.40
C ASP A 117 21.87 12.35 -25.70
N ASP A 118 23.15 12.61 -25.98
CA ASP A 118 23.87 13.75 -25.37
C ASP A 118 23.17 15.10 -25.66
N SER A 119 22.59 15.27 -26.84
CA SER A 119 21.94 16.54 -27.22
C SER A 119 20.66 16.82 -26.42
N TRP A 120 19.89 15.79 -26.09
CA TRP A 120 18.76 15.94 -25.16
C TRP A 120 19.20 16.29 -23.74
N LEU A 121 20.28 15.66 -23.27
CA LEU A 121 20.80 15.94 -21.93
C LEU A 121 21.38 17.35 -21.83
N ASP A 122 22.10 17.81 -22.86
CA ASP A 122 22.60 19.18 -22.96
C ASP A 122 21.44 20.19 -22.94
N LEU A 123 20.35 19.93 -23.68
CA LEU A 123 19.15 20.76 -23.67
C LEU A 123 18.49 20.83 -22.29
N PHE A 124 18.44 19.71 -21.56
CA PHE A 124 17.94 19.70 -20.18
C PHE A 124 18.87 20.46 -19.23
N ASP A 125 20.19 20.29 -19.35
CA ASP A 125 21.18 21.03 -18.56
C ASP A 125 21.10 22.54 -18.81
N GLU A 126 20.85 22.96 -20.05
CA GLU A 126 20.74 24.37 -20.42
C GLU A 126 19.48 25.03 -19.86
N HIS A 127 18.32 24.38 -20.00
CA HIS A 127 17.03 25.02 -19.69
C HIS A 127 16.45 24.66 -18.33
N LEU A 128 16.75 23.47 -17.81
CA LEU A 128 16.21 23.01 -16.53
C LEU A 128 17.11 21.92 -15.89
N PRO A 129 18.31 22.27 -15.39
CA PRO A 129 19.29 21.29 -14.90
C PRO A 129 18.76 20.32 -13.83
N GLY A 130 17.79 20.76 -13.03
CA GLY A 130 17.10 19.96 -11.99
C GLY A 130 15.97 19.05 -12.49
N LEU A 131 15.79 18.88 -13.81
CA LEU A 131 14.80 17.97 -14.39
C LEU A 131 15.04 16.53 -13.91
N GLU A 132 14.03 15.94 -13.26
CA GLU A 132 14.09 14.54 -12.82
C GLU A 132 13.72 13.61 -13.98
N ILE A 133 14.57 12.62 -14.29
CA ILE A 133 14.32 11.67 -15.37
C ILE A 133 13.76 10.35 -14.80
N SER A 134 12.69 9.85 -15.41
CA SER A 134 12.10 8.54 -15.14
C SER A 134 12.06 7.72 -16.42
N ILE A 135 12.68 6.53 -16.40
CA ILE A 135 12.76 5.62 -17.54
C ILE A 135 11.84 4.42 -17.31
N SER A 136 11.01 4.09 -18.30
CA SER A 136 10.23 2.85 -18.26
C SER A 136 11.12 1.62 -18.55
N LEU A 137 11.24 0.70 -17.59
CA LEU A 137 12.00 -0.54 -17.71
C LEU A 137 11.35 -1.65 -16.86
N ASP A 138 10.86 -2.71 -17.51
CA ASP A 138 10.09 -3.77 -16.85
C ASP A 138 10.97 -4.94 -16.37
N GLY A 139 12.08 -4.64 -15.69
CA GLY A 139 13.07 -5.65 -15.31
C GLY A 139 14.05 -5.96 -16.43
N ASP A 140 14.39 -7.24 -16.60
CA ASP A 140 15.36 -7.71 -17.59
C ASP A 140 14.78 -7.81 -19.01
N ALA A 141 15.55 -8.35 -19.96
CA ALA A 141 15.12 -8.54 -21.34
C ALA A 141 13.80 -9.33 -21.45
N ARG A 142 13.59 -10.33 -20.59
CA ARG A 142 12.36 -11.11 -20.55
C ARG A 142 11.18 -10.29 -20.04
N GLY A 143 11.37 -9.53 -18.96
CA GLY A 143 10.30 -8.68 -18.43
C GLY A 143 9.85 -7.59 -19.42
N ASN A 144 10.77 -7.13 -20.28
CA ASN A 144 10.48 -6.17 -21.35
C ASN A 144 9.92 -6.79 -22.64
N ARG A 145 9.55 -8.08 -22.66
CA ARG A 145 8.99 -8.76 -23.85
C ARG A 145 7.80 -8.04 -24.47
N TRP A 146 6.99 -7.37 -23.65
CA TRP A 146 5.80 -6.64 -24.10
C TRP A 146 6.11 -5.21 -24.59
N ARG A 147 7.37 -4.76 -24.49
CA ARG A 147 7.86 -3.46 -24.97
C ARG A 147 8.59 -3.65 -26.29
N VAL A 148 7.88 -3.46 -27.39
CA VAL A 148 8.38 -3.69 -28.75
C VAL A 148 8.29 -2.43 -29.62
N GLY A 149 9.09 -2.37 -30.68
CA GLY A 149 8.90 -1.41 -31.75
C GLY A 149 7.65 -1.71 -32.60
N TYR A 150 7.31 -0.80 -33.51
CA TYR A 150 6.22 -1.03 -34.49
C TYR A 150 6.50 -2.22 -35.43
N ASP A 151 7.76 -2.57 -35.60
CA ASP A 151 8.26 -3.75 -36.31
C ASP A 151 8.16 -5.04 -35.49
N GLY A 152 7.73 -4.96 -34.23
CA GLY A 152 7.64 -6.10 -33.32
C GLY A 152 8.97 -6.50 -32.68
N LEU A 153 10.06 -5.75 -32.90
CA LEU A 153 11.37 -6.08 -32.35
C LEU A 153 11.52 -5.60 -30.89
N PRO A 154 12.27 -6.32 -30.05
CA PRO A 154 12.52 -5.91 -28.66
C PRO A 154 13.28 -4.59 -28.56
N VAL A 155 12.92 -3.75 -27.59
CA VAL A 155 13.57 -2.44 -27.37
C VAL A 155 14.50 -2.37 -26.16
N TYR A 156 14.55 -3.43 -25.35
CA TYR A 156 15.34 -3.50 -24.11
C TYR A 156 16.81 -3.05 -24.23
N PRO A 157 17.60 -3.50 -25.25
CA PRO A 157 19.00 -3.08 -25.36
C PRO A 157 19.16 -1.55 -25.43
N ARG A 158 18.25 -0.86 -26.13
CA ARG A 158 18.26 0.60 -26.26
C ARG A 158 17.91 1.31 -24.95
N ILE A 159 17.03 0.72 -24.14
CA ILE A 159 16.71 1.24 -22.80
C ILE A 159 17.96 1.17 -21.90
N VAL A 160 18.69 0.05 -21.96
CA VAL A 160 19.96 -0.12 -21.22
C VAL A 160 21.00 0.89 -21.66
N ASP A 161 21.11 1.18 -22.96
CA ASP A 161 22.05 2.19 -23.46
C ASP A 161 21.71 3.61 -22.96
N ALA A 162 20.42 3.93 -22.79
CA ALA A 162 19.99 5.18 -22.17
C ALA A 162 20.42 5.28 -20.69
N LEU A 163 20.32 4.19 -19.92
CA LEU A 163 20.81 4.18 -18.52
C LEU A 163 22.33 4.35 -18.44
N ARG A 164 23.07 3.70 -19.35
CA ARG A 164 24.53 3.87 -19.46
C ARG A 164 24.91 5.29 -19.87
N LEU A 165 24.11 5.94 -20.72
CA LEU A 165 24.31 7.34 -21.09
C LEU A 165 24.17 8.25 -19.86
N LEU A 166 23.11 8.07 -19.07
CA LEU A 166 22.91 8.83 -17.83
C LEU A 166 24.08 8.64 -16.85
N GLU A 167 24.53 7.39 -16.67
CA GLU A 167 25.70 7.08 -15.85
C GLU A 167 26.96 7.83 -16.31
N ARG A 168 27.28 7.77 -17.61
CA ARG A 168 28.45 8.50 -18.17
C ARG A 168 28.36 10.01 -17.99
N ARG A 169 27.14 10.55 -17.93
CA ARG A 169 26.86 11.97 -17.74
C ARG A 169 26.70 12.36 -16.27
N GLY A 170 26.89 11.41 -15.33
CA GLY A 170 26.73 11.65 -13.90
C GLY A 170 25.28 12.01 -13.50
N ARG A 171 24.30 11.68 -14.34
CA ARG A 171 22.88 11.90 -14.08
C ARG A 171 22.23 10.63 -13.56
N THR A 172 21.20 10.82 -12.73
CA THR A 172 20.43 9.72 -12.14
C THR A 172 19.04 9.63 -12.75
N ALA A 173 18.43 8.45 -12.70
CA ALA A 173 17.04 8.23 -13.07
C ALA A 173 16.29 7.42 -12.02
N SER A 174 14.98 7.63 -12.00
CA SER A 174 14.03 6.66 -11.45
C SER A 174 13.58 5.70 -12.55
N LEU A 175 13.11 4.52 -12.16
CA LEU A 175 12.54 3.53 -13.08
C LEU A 175 11.05 3.35 -12.80
N VAL A 176 10.26 3.21 -13.86
CA VAL A 176 8.89 2.69 -13.79
C VAL A 176 8.91 1.27 -14.36
N CYS A 177 8.61 0.29 -13.51
CA CYS A 177 8.58 -1.12 -13.87
C CYS A 177 7.13 -1.62 -13.82
N VAL A 178 6.56 -1.92 -14.98
CA VAL A 178 5.22 -2.52 -15.07
C VAL A 178 5.31 -3.99 -14.71
N VAL A 179 4.62 -4.39 -13.65
CA VAL A 179 4.53 -5.79 -13.23
C VAL A 179 3.55 -6.51 -14.15
N THR A 180 4.11 -7.39 -14.97
CA THR A 180 3.38 -8.29 -15.88
C THR A 180 3.64 -9.75 -15.50
N THR A 181 2.96 -10.67 -16.17
CA THR A 181 3.18 -12.12 -16.03
C THR A 181 4.62 -12.56 -16.26
N GLU A 182 5.42 -11.84 -17.04
CA GLU A 182 6.80 -12.22 -17.39
C GLU A 182 7.80 -12.07 -16.24
N ILE A 183 7.46 -11.28 -15.22
CA ILE A 183 8.30 -11.07 -14.04
C ILE A 183 7.74 -11.70 -12.77
N LEU A 184 6.54 -12.30 -12.81
CA LEU A 184 5.99 -13.01 -11.66
C LEU A 184 6.89 -14.18 -11.25
N GLY A 185 7.06 -14.37 -9.94
CA GLY A 185 7.95 -15.39 -9.38
C GLY A 185 9.45 -15.06 -9.48
N ARG A 186 9.83 -13.90 -10.01
CA ARG A 186 11.22 -13.49 -10.29
C ARG A 186 11.60 -12.18 -9.60
N ALA A 187 10.93 -11.84 -8.51
CA ALA A 187 11.09 -10.54 -7.86
C ALA A 187 12.54 -10.27 -7.42
N GLU A 188 13.25 -11.30 -6.95
CA GLU A 188 14.65 -11.15 -6.51
C GLU A 188 15.56 -10.73 -7.67
N GLU A 189 15.54 -11.52 -8.75
CA GLU A 189 16.32 -11.30 -9.99
C GLU A 189 16.02 -9.93 -10.60
N VAL A 190 14.75 -9.54 -10.62
CA VAL A 190 14.29 -8.28 -11.21
C VAL A 190 14.74 -7.09 -10.39
N ILE A 191 14.61 -7.14 -9.06
CA ILE A 191 15.06 -6.04 -8.20
C ILE A 191 16.58 -5.88 -8.26
N ASP A 192 17.33 -6.98 -8.23
CA ASP A 192 18.78 -6.93 -8.37
C ASP A 192 19.19 -6.36 -9.73
N HIS A 193 18.53 -6.77 -10.80
CA HIS A 193 18.81 -6.27 -12.14
C HIS A 193 18.55 -4.75 -12.24
N LEU A 194 17.41 -4.28 -11.75
CA LEU A 194 17.03 -2.87 -11.80
C LEU A 194 17.94 -2.00 -10.92
N ALA A 195 18.28 -2.49 -9.72
CA ALA A 195 19.10 -1.75 -8.76
C ALA A 195 20.60 -1.77 -9.08
N ALA A 196 21.06 -2.72 -9.89
CA ALA A 196 22.47 -2.83 -10.28
C ALA A 196 22.95 -1.72 -11.22
N PHE A 197 22.05 -0.97 -11.86
CA PHE A 197 22.42 0.18 -12.70
C PHE A 197 22.84 1.37 -11.82
N PRO A 198 24.08 1.88 -11.94
CA PRO A 198 24.57 2.95 -11.05
C PRO A 198 23.79 4.26 -11.14
N ALA A 199 23.18 4.54 -12.29
CA ALA A 199 22.32 5.72 -12.47
C ALA A 199 20.97 5.61 -11.76
N VAL A 200 20.55 4.43 -11.28
CA VAL A 200 19.21 4.22 -10.73
C VAL A 200 19.17 4.57 -9.24
N THR A 201 18.24 5.45 -8.88
CA THR A 201 18.02 5.87 -7.48
C THR A 201 16.64 5.52 -6.94
N ALA A 202 15.71 5.14 -7.82
CA ALA A 202 14.37 4.72 -7.42
C ALA A 202 13.76 3.73 -8.43
N VAL A 203 12.93 2.82 -7.94
CA VAL A 203 12.12 1.88 -8.72
C VAL A 203 10.66 1.99 -8.27
N ASN A 204 9.78 2.32 -9.20
CA ASN A 204 8.34 2.40 -9.00
C ASN A 204 7.68 1.18 -9.66
N LEU A 205 7.21 0.24 -8.85
CA LEU A 205 6.44 -0.91 -9.32
C LEU A 205 5.00 -0.47 -9.63
N VAL A 206 4.53 -0.76 -10.84
CA VAL A 206 3.17 -0.40 -11.30
C VAL A 206 2.44 -1.66 -11.76
N PRO A 207 1.21 -1.94 -11.28
CA PRO A 207 0.50 -3.16 -11.65
C PRO A 207 -0.08 -3.09 -13.07
N CYS A 208 0.04 -4.17 -13.84
CA CYS A 208 -0.68 -4.33 -15.11
C CYS A 208 -2.07 -4.97 -14.93
N PHE A 209 -3.02 -4.24 -14.35
CA PHE A 209 -4.39 -4.69 -14.11
C PHE A 209 -5.30 -4.58 -15.35
N ASP A 210 -4.90 -5.27 -16.41
CA ASP A 210 -5.49 -5.19 -17.75
C ASP A 210 -6.52 -6.29 -18.02
N SER A 211 -7.04 -6.98 -17.00
CA SER A 211 -7.94 -8.13 -17.19
C SER A 211 -9.25 -7.81 -17.92
N SER A 212 -9.64 -6.53 -18.01
CA SER A 212 -10.82 -6.08 -18.76
C SER A 212 -10.53 -5.74 -20.23
N VAL A 213 -9.28 -5.84 -20.68
CA VAL A 213 -8.88 -5.55 -22.06
C VAL A 213 -9.13 -6.78 -22.92
N LEU A 214 -10.18 -6.72 -23.75
CA LEU A 214 -10.62 -7.85 -24.57
C LEU A 214 -10.38 -7.66 -26.07
N ALA A 215 -9.92 -6.48 -26.48
CA ALA A 215 -9.71 -6.14 -27.88
C ALA A 215 -8.37 -5.44 -28.09
N PRO A 216 -7.70 -5.70 -29.23
CA PRO A 216 -6.50 -4.96 -29.59
C PRO A 216 -6.86 -3.51 -29.88
N THR A 217 -5.87 -2.62 -29.76
CA THR A 217 -6.07 -1.22 -30.17
C THR A 217 -6.31 -1.16 -31.67
N LYS A 218 -7.16 -0.22 -32.12
CA LYS A 218 -7.43 -0.03 -33.55
C LYS A 218 -6.13 0.24 -34.33
N ALA A 219 -5.88 -0.55 -35.36
CA ALA A 219 -4.82 -0.29 -36.32
C ALA A 219 -5.26 0.81 -37.30
N ALA A 220 -4.34 1.69 -37.69
CA ALA A 220 -4.60 2.72 -38.71
C ALA A 220 -4.75 2.14 -40.13
N SER A 221 -4.15 0.97 -40.39
CA SER A 221 -4.17 0.27 -41.68
C SER A 221 -5.11 -0.93 -41.71
N ARG A 222 -5.58 -1.28 -42.91
CA ARG A 222 -6.38 -2.50 -43.15
C ARG A 222 -5.63 -3.81 -42.88
N ARG A 223 -4.30 -3.82 -42.99
CA ARG A 223 -3.44 -4.95 -42.59
C ARG A 223 -2.72 -4.57 -41.30
N PRO A 224 -2.87 -5.31 -40.19
CA PRO A 224 -2.18 -5.01 -38.95
C PRO A 224 -0.67 -5.14 -39.15
N GLY A 225 0.09 -4.18 -38.62
CA GLY A 225 1.55 -4.26 -38.56
C GLY A 225 2.03 -5.33 -37.56
N PRO A 226 3.32 -5.68 -37.56
CA PRO A 226 3.86 -6.77 -36.74
C PRO A 226 3.50 -6.67 -35.25
N SER A 227 3.68 -5.49 -34.63
CA SER A 227 3.33 -5.25 -33.23
C SER A 227 1.84 -5.45 -32.93
N ARG A 228 0.95 -5.10 -33.88
CA ARG A 228 -0.51 -5.30 -33.73
C ARG A 228 -0.90 -6.77 -33.85
N THR A 229 -0.21 -7.53 -34.70
CA THR A 229 -0.35 -8.98 -34.76
C THR A 229 0.05 -9.62 -33.43
N LEU A 230 1.21 -9.26 -32.89
CA LEU A 230 1.66 -9.73 -31.57
C LEU A 230 0.67 -9.37 -30.45
N GLN A 231 0.10 -8.14 -30.48
CA GLN A 231 -0.91 -7.74 -29.50
C GLN A 231 -2.16 -8.64 -29.59
N ALA A 232 -2.63 -8.92 -30.81
CA ALA A 232 -3.81 -9.74 -31.03
C ALA A 232 -3.59 -11.20 -30.58
N GLU A 233 -2.41 -11.76 -30.83
CA GLU A 233 -2.03 -13.11 -30.39
C GLU A 233 -1.92 -13.24 -28.87
N ALA A 234 -1.52 -12.15 -28.21
CA ALA A 234 -1.43 -12.10 -26.75
C ALA A 234 -2.79 -11.87 -26.06
N LEU A 235 -3.87 -11.63 -26.79
CA LEU A 235 -5.21 -11.46 -26.24
C LEU A 235 -5.97 -12.79 -26.24
N GLY A 236 -6.45 -13.20 -25.06
CA GLY A 236 -7.23 -14.42 -24.88
C GLY A 236 -8.59 -14.18 -24.20
N PRO A 237 -9.42 -15.23 -24.08
CA PRO A 237 -10.74 -15.14 -23.44
C PRO A 237 -10.68 -14.77 -21.96
N ALA A 238 -9.54 -15.00 -21.30
CA ALA A 238 -9.29 -14.65 -19.90
C ALA A 238 -8.65 -13.25 -19.71
N GLY A 239 -8.53 -12.47 -20.79
CA GLY A 239 -7.77 -11.23 -20.83
C GLY A 239 -6.42 -11.40 -21.53
N PRO A 240 -5.59 -10.35 -21.56
CA PRO A 240 -4.30 -10.40 -22.22
C PRO A 240 -3.26 -11.18 -21.41
N ALA A 241 -2.33 -11.82 -22.09
CA ALA A 241 -1.27 -12.63 -21.51
C ALA A 241 -0.33 -11.84 -20.58
N TRP A 242 -0.29 -10.50 -20.68
CA TRP A 242 0.51 -9.63 -19.80
C TRP A 242 -0.21 -9.25 -18.49
N ALA A 243 -1.54 -9.38 -18.41
CA ALA A 243 -2.31 -8.91 -17.26
C ALA A 243 -2.06 -9.77 -16.01
N ILE A 244 -2.06 -9.11 -14.86
CA ILE A 244 -1.90 -9.74 -13.55
C ILE A 244 -3.11 -9.49 -12.66
N THR A 245 -3.29 -10.34 -11.65
CA THR A 245 -4.29 -10.13 -10.60
C THR A 245 -3.75 -9.23 -9.48
N PRO A 246 -4.64 -8.61 -8.67
CA PRO A 246 -4.22 -7.87 -7.47
C PRO A 246 -3.37 -8.70 -6.51
N GLU A 247 -3.71 -9.99 -6.36
CA GLU A 247 -2.96 -10.94 -5.53
C GLU A 247 -1.54 -11.15 -6.04
N GLN A 248 -1.38 -11.46 -7.33
CA GLN A 248 -0.07 -11.63 -7.97
C GLN A 248 0.81 -10.38 -7.84
N TYR A 249 0.20 -9.19 -7.96
CA TYR A 249 0.93 -7.95 -7.74
C TYR A 249 1.44 -7.80 -6.31
N THR A 250 0.61 -8.11 -5.32
CA THR A 250 1.00 -8.06 -3.91
C THR A 250 2.08 -9.10 -3.60
N ASP A 251 1.98 -10.32 -4.13
CA ASP A 251 3.01 -11.36 -3.99
C ASP A 251 4.37 -10.88 -4.52
N PHE A 252 4.38 -10.38 -5.74
CA PHE A 252 5.59 -9.86 -6.37
C PHE A 252 6.17 -8.68 -5.58
N THR A 253 5.34 -7.71 -5.19
CA THR A 253 5.79 -6.50 -4.48
C THR A 253 6.36 -6.85 -3.11
N LEU A 254 5.73 -7.78 -2.40
CA LEU A 254 6.22 -8.27 -1.13
C LEU A 254 7.55 -9.02 -1.30
N ALA A 255 7.67 -9.93 -2.28
CA ALA A 255 8.94 -10.61 -2.56
C ALA A 255 10.05 -9.61 -2.94
N ALA A 256 9.73 -8.59 -3.74
CA ALA A 256 10.63 -7.48 -4.06
C ALA A 256 11.08 -6.72 -2.81
N ALA A 257 10.17 -6.45 -1.87
CA ALA A 257 10.50 -5.79 -0.60
C ALA A 257 11.47 -6.62 0.27
N VAL A 258 11.29 -7.95 0.31
CA VAL A 258 12.23 -8.86 0.99
C VAL A 258 13.61 -8.73 0.37
N GLN A 259 13.71 -8.85 -0.96
CA GLN A 259 15.01 -8.77 -1.62
C GLN A 259 15.67 -7.42 -1.42
N TRP A 260 14.89 -6.35 -1.53
CA TRP A 260 15.36 -4.98 -1.36
C TRP A 260 16.00 -4.73 0.01
N VAL A 261 15.47 -5.33 1.08
CA VAL A 261 16.07 -5.33 2.42
C VAL A 261 17.28 -6.27 2.47
N ARG A 262 17.10 -7.54 2.07
CA ARG A 262 18.10 -8.61 2.17
C ARG A 262 19.41 -8.28 1.44
N ALA A 263 19.31 -7.72 0.23
CA ALA A 263 20.44 -7.33 -0.60
C ALA A 263 21.02 -5.94 -0.23
N GLY A 264 20.39 -5.21 0.68
CA GLY A 264 20.86 -3.88 1.11
C GLY A 264 20.53 -2.74 0.14
N TRP A 265 19.73 -2.98 -0.91
CA TRP A 265 19.34 -1.97 -1.90
C TRP A 265 18.59 -0.79 -1.31
N PHE A 266 17.94 -0.98 -0.16
CA PHE A 266 17.29 0.10 0.59
C PHE A 266 18.22 1.28 0.92
N ARG A 267 19.53 1.07 0.92
CA ARG A 267 20.54 2.11 1.14
C ARG A 267 20.85 2.96 -0.10
N THR A 268 20.38 2.61 -1.29
CA THR A 268 20.75 3.32 -2.52
C THR A 268 19.56 3.55 -3.45
N VAL A 269 18.61 2.62 -3.47
CA VAL A 269 17.44 2.64 -4.35
C VAL A 269 16.17 2.71 -3.52
N LYS A 270 15.33 3.71 -3.78
CA LYS A 270 13.96 3.78 -3.24
C LYS A 270 13.07 2.75 -3.96
N LEU A 271 12.30 1.95 -3.24
CA LEU A 271 11.33 1.02 -3.83
C LEU A 271 9.89 1.45 -3.51
N ASP A 272 9.14 1.90 -4.50
CA ASP A 272 7.70 2.18 -4.38
C ASP A 272 6.87 1.04 -5.00
N PRO A 273 5.72 0.66 -4.40
CA PRO A 273 5.01 1.35 -3.33
C PRO A 273 5.47 1.02 -1.90
N VAL A 274 6.53 0.23 -1.72
CA VAL A 274 7.01 -0.22 -0.39
C VAL A 274 7.27 0.98 0.52
N VAL A 275 8.04 1.95 0.03
CA VAL A 275 8.34 3.19 0.75
C VAL A 275 7.08 4.00 1.07
N SER A 276 6.13 4.13 0.14
CA SER A 276 4.86 4.81 0.40
C SER A 276 4.06 4.17 1.54
N VAL A 277 4.03 2.84 1.63
CA VAL A 277 3.37 2.12 2.73
C VAL A 277 4.12 2.34 4.05
N ILE A 278 5.45 2.24 4.06
CA ILE A 278 6.28 2.49 5.25
C ILE A 278 6.00 3.89 5.81
N ARG A 279 5.93 4.91 4.95
CA ARG A 279 5.61 6.29 5.35
C ARG A 279 4.25 6.36 6.04
N ARG A 280 3.21 5.78 5.43
CA ARG A 280 1.87 5.81 6.01
C ARG A 280 1.76 5.03 7.32
N LEU A 281 2.45 3.90 7.45
CA LEU A 281 2.55 3.16 8.72
C LEU A 281 3.20 3.99 9.85
N ARG A 282 4.05 4.97 9.50
CA ARG A 282 4.66 5.92 10.43
C ARG A 282 3.85 7.20 10.64
N GLY A 283 2.65 7.31 10.05
CA GLY A 283 1.83 8.52 10.12
C GLY A 283 2.34 9.66 9.22
N LEU A 284 3.28 9.39 8.32
CA LEU A 284 3.82 10.39 7.40
C LEU A 284 2.98 10.46 6.11
N ARG A 285 2.87 11.66 5.54
CA ARG A 285 2.24 11.87 4.22
C ARG A 285 3.09 11.26 3.10
N THR A 286 2.49 10.99 1.95
CA THR A 286 3.16 10.45 0.75
C THR A 286 2.77 11.27 -0.48
N GLY A 287 3.68 11.37 -1.47
CA GLY A 287 3.39 11.99 -2.76
C GLY A 287 2.63 11.07 -3.72
N SER A 288 2.41 9.80 -3.36
CA SER A 288 1.67 8.85 -4.19
C SER A 288 0.16 9.01 -3.98
N CYS A 289 -0.58 9.35 -5.04
CA CYS A 289 -2.05 9.45 -4.99
C CYS A 289 -2.75 8.13 -4.62
N HIS A 290 -2.04 6.99 -4.77
CA HIS A 290 -2.55 5.68 -4.34
C HIS A 290 -2.69 5.58 -2.82
N PHE A 291 -1.95 6.37 -2.04
CA PHE A 291 -1.87 6.27 -0.57
C PHE A 291 -2.20 7.60 0.14
N ASP A 292 -2.61 8.62 -0.60
CA ASP A 292 -3.02 9.93 -0.07
C ASP A 292 -4.55 10.09 -0.16
N ASP A 293 -5.12 10.77 0.83
CA ASP A 293 -6.57 10.96 1.00
C ASP A 293 -7.17 12.05 0.08
N LEU A 294 -6.33 12.88 -0.56
CA LEU A 294 -6.75 13.92 -1.50
C LEU A 294 -7.18 13.37 -2.87
N LYS A 295 -6.93 12.09 -3.15
CA LYS A 295 -7.39 11.39 -4.37
C LYS A 295 -7.22 12.19 -5.66
N CYS A 296 -8.21 12.18 -6.53
CA CYS A 296 -8.18 12.82 -7.85
C CYS A 296 -8.37 14.34 -7.78
N ASP A 297 -8.29 14.96 -6.60
CA ASP A 297 -8.59 16.39 -6.43
C ASP A 297 -7.41 17.30 -6.80
N HIS A 298 -6.18 16.76 -6.80
CA HIS A 298 -4.94 17.53 -6.92
C HIS A 298 -4.03 17.09 -8.07
N VAL A 299 -4.45 16.11 -8.88
CA VAL A 299 -3.74 15.61 -10.05
C VAL A 299 -4.54 15.91 -11.32
N PHE A 300 -3.93 16.63 -12.24
CA PHE A 300 -4.54 17.03 -13.51
C PHE A 300 -3.74 16.53 -14.70
N THR A 301 -4.42 16.29 -15.81
CA THR A 301 -3.79 15.94 -17.08
C THR A 301 -4.21 16.94 -18.14
N LEU A 302 -3.21 17.46 -18.88
CA LEU A 302 -3.41 18.33 -20.01
C LEU A 302 -2.96 17.62 -21.29
N TYR A 303 -3.89 17.46 -22.24
CA TYR A 303 -3.61 16.95 -23.58
C TYR A 303 -3.29 18.10 -24.54
N PRO A 304 -2.58 17.83 -25.65
CA PRO A 304 -2.20 18.85 -26.61
C PRO A 304 -3.39 19.62 -27.15
N ASP A 305 -4.53 18.97 -27.41
CA ASP A 305 -5.74 19.63 -27.92
C ASP A 305 -6.43 20.55 -26.89
N GLY A 306 -5.79 20.82 -25.75
CA GLY A 306 -6.25 21.72 -24.71
C GLY A 306 -7.27 21.07 -23.78
N ARG A 307 -7.52 19.77 -23.86
CA ARG A 307 -8.36 19.07 -22.86
C ARG A 307 -7.64 19.04 -21.52
N LEU A 308 -8.26 19.63 -20.51
CA LEU A 308 -7.81 19.58 -19.12
C LEU A 308 -8.78 18.71 -18.33
N GLY A 309 -8.26 17.70 -17.64
CA GLY A 309 -9.07 16.76 -16.87
C GLY A 309 -8.39 16.31 -15.60
N SER A 310 -9.10 15.45 -14.86
CA SER A 310 -8.49 14.70 -13.76
C SER A 310 -7.54 13.63 -14.32
N CYS A 311 -6.66 13.09 -13.48
CA CYS A 311 -5.66 12.04 -13.75
C CYS A 311 -5.91 11.16 -15.00
N ASP A 312 -4.84 10.88 -15.72
CA ASP A 312 -4.80 10.12 -16.97
C ASP A 312 -5.15 8.63 -16.84
N GLU A 313 -5.16 8.08 -15.64
CA GLU A 313 -5.66 6.73 -15.35
C GLU A 313 -7.19 6.61 -15.42
N LEU A 314 -7.92 7.72 -15.24
CA LEU A 314 -9.38 7.73 -15.36
C LEU A 314 -9.82 7.56 -16.83
N PRO A 315 -11.03 7.03 -17.09
CA PRO A 315 -11.54 6.89 -18.46
C PRO A 315 -11.61 8.23 -19.20
N TRP A 316 -11.03 8.28 -20.40
CA TRP A 316 -11.10 9.43 -21.32
C TRP A 316 -12.05 9.12 -22.49
N PRO A 317 -12.92 10.08 -22.89
CA PRO A 317 -12.94 11.51 -22.54
C PRO A 317 -13.71 11.88 -21.26
N GLN A 318 -14.25 10.92 -20.51
CA GLN A 318 -15.14 11.18 -19.36
C GLN A 318 -14.45 11.93 -18.20
N ALA A 319 -13.13 11.81 -18.08
CA ALA A 319 -12.30 12.51 -17.10
C ALA A 319 -12.05 14.00 -17.43
N GLN A 320 -12.46 14.46 -18.61
CA GLN A 320 -12.32 15.85 -19.01
C GLN A 320 -13.16 16.76 -18.09
N LEU A 321 -12.52 17.82 -17.57
CA LEU A 321 -13.16 18.83 -16.74
C LEU A 321 -13.45 20.11 -17.53
N ALA A 322 -12.53 20.51 -18.41
CA ALA A 322 -12.62 21.74 -19.19
C ALA A 322 -11.70 21.72 -20.43
N ARG A 323 -11.76 22.81 -21.21
CA ARG A 323 -10.76 23.15 -22.23
C ARG A 323 -9.91 24.32 -21.74
N LEU A 324 -8.60 24.25 -21.93
CA LEU A 324 -7.61 25.20 -21.41
C LEU A 324 -7.91 26.67 -21.79
N PRO A 325 -8.34 27.01 -23.03
CA PRO A 325 -8.66 28.40 -23.36
C PRO A 325 -9.90 28.94 -22.63
N LEU A 326 -10.76 28.08 -22.10
CA LEU A 326 -12.03 28.45 -21.49
C LEU A 326 -11.97 28.52 -19.97
N ILE A 327 -10.96 27.90 -19.35
CA ILE A 327 -10.81 27.82 -17.90
C ILE A 327 -9.67 28.73 -17.44
N ARG A 328 -9.97 29.62 -16.49
CA ARG A 328 -9.07 30.75 -16.15
C ARG A 328 -8.69 30.83 -14.68
N SER A 329 -9.20 29.94 -13.83
CA SER A 329 -8.88 29.95 -12.40
C SER A 329 -9.04 28.59 -11.74
N GLN A 330 -8.30 28.37 -10.64
CA GLN A 330 -8.42 27.19 -9.80
C GLN A 330 -9.84 27.00 -9.27
N GLN A 331 -10.56 28.09 -8.96
CA GLN A 331 -11.95 27.99 -8.50
C GLN A 331 -12.85 27.40 -9.59
N ALA A 332 -12.62 27.75 -10.86
CA ALA A 332 -13.35 27.15 -11.98
C ALA A 332 -13.04 25.66 -12.12
N VAL A 333 -11.77 25.24 -11.93
CA VAL A 333 -11.38 23.82 -11.94
C VAL A 333 -12.11 23.05 -10.84
N ARG A 334 -12.11 23.56 -9.61
CA ARG A 334 -12.82 22.95 -8.48
C ARG A 334 -14.32 22.82 -8.71
N ARG A 335 -14.95 23.84 -9.31
CA ARG A 335 -16.37 23.78 -9.69
C ARG A 335 -16.63 22.72 -10.77
N ALA A 336 -15.72 22.57 -11.72
CA ALA A 336 -15.81 21.52 -12.75
C ALA A 336 -15.66 20.12 -12.13
N GLN A 337 -14.71 19.94 -11.21
CA GLN A 337 -14.56 18.68 -10.45
C GLN A 337 -15.85 18.33 -9.70
N GLY A 338 -16.43 19.28 -8.95
CA GLY A 338 -17.66 19.06 -8.20
C GLY A 338 -18.90 18.78 -9.06
N ARG A 339 -18.85 19.05 -10.37
CA ARG A 339 -19.91 18.73 -11.34
C ARG A 339 -19.63 17.46 -12.14
N SER A 340 -18.46 16.83 -11.99
CA SER A 340 -18.09 15.66 -12.76
C SER A 340 -18.86 14.42 -12.30
N PRO A 341 -19.69 13.81 -13.16
CA PRO A 341 -20.39 12.57 -12.80
C PRO A 341 -19.43 11.41 -12.53
N LEU A 342 -18.32 11.36 -13.28
CA LEU A 342 -17.28 10.35 -13.11
C LEU A 342 -16.62 10.44 -11.72
N LEU A 343 -16.24 11.64 -11.29
CA LEU A 343 -15.64 11.82 -9.96
C LEU A 343 -16.68 11.54 -8.87
N ALA A 344 -17.92 12.02 -9.01
CA ALA A 344 -18.98 11.71 -8.06
C ALA A 344 -19.18 10.19 -7.90
N GLN A 345 -19.25 9.45 -9.02
CA GLN A 345 -19.30 7.98 -9.00
C GLN A 345 -18.04 7.37 -8.38
N ALA A 346 -16.86 7.89 -8.70
CA ALA A 346 -15.63 7.39 -8.14
C ALA A 346 -15.66 7.53 -6.61
N HIS A 347 -15.96 8.70 -6.07
CA HIS A 347 -15.95 8.95 -4.64
C HIS A 347 -16.93 8.08 -3.84
N THR A 348 -18.04 7.61 -4.41
CA THR A 348 -18.92 6.64 -3.69
C THR A 348 -18.23 5.30 -3.45
N LEU A 349 -17.19 4.95 -4.22
CA LEU A 349 -16.44 3.72 -4.03
C LEU A 349 -15.63 3.71 -2.73
N THR A 350 -15.48 4.84 -2.03
CA THR A 350 -14.81 4.91 -0.72
C THR A 350 -15.77 4.79 0.47
N SER A 351 -17.07 4.60 0.26
CA SER A 351 -18.02 4.38 1.37
C SER A 351 -17.61 3.25 2.31
N PRO A 352 -17.14 2.07 1.83
CA PRO A 352 -16.65 1.02 2.72
C PRO A 352 -15.39 1.42 3.53
N CYS A 353 -14.67 2.45 3.10
CA CYS A 353 -13.46 2.89 3.79
C CYS A 353 -13.77 3.65 5.09
N VAL A 354 -15.00 4.14 5.29
CA VAL A 354 -15.38 4.91 6.49
C VAL A 354 -15.16 4.12 7.77
N SER A 355 -15.45 2.82 7.74
CA SER A 355 -15.29 1.88 8.87
C SER A 355 -14.12 0.91 8.66
N CYS A 356 -13.22 1.18 7.72
CA CYS A 356 -12.11 0.27 7.42
C CYS A 356 -10.88 0.61 8.26
N ASP A 357 -10.40 -0.36 9.06
CA ASP A 357 -9.23 -0.22 9.94
C ASP A 357 -7.94 0.17 9.18
N TYR A 358 -7.89 -0.09 7.87
CA TYR A 358 -6.73 0.22 7.03
C TYR A 358 -6.78 1.61 6.42
N ARG A 359 -7.87 2.37 6.57
CA ARG A 359 -8.10 3.65 5.86
C ARG A 359 -6.91 4.60 6.01
N GLU A 360 -6.41 4.77 7.23
CA GLU A 360 -5.30 5.68 7.51
C GLU A 360 -4.03 5.28 6.75
N THR A 361 -3.73 3.98 6.64
CA THR A 361 -2.53 3.53 5.92
C THR A 361 -2.74 3.45 4.41
N CYS A 362 -3.91 2.94 4.00
CA CYS A 362 -4.27 2.66 2.61
C CYS A 362 -4.65 3.92 1.83
N GLY A 363 -5.21 4.91 2.51
CA GLY A 363 -5.87 6.09 1.96
C GLY A 363 -7.12 5.78 1.14
N GLY A 364 -7.52 4.52 0.93
CA GLY A 364 -8.62 4.13 0.03
C GLY A 364 -8.21 3.75 -1.39
N GLY A 365 -6.93 3.84 -1.75
CA GLY A 365 -6.41 3.42 -3.05
C GLY A 365 -6.64 4.39 -4.21
N CYS A 366 -6.37 3.92 -5.43
CA CYS A 366 -6.54 4.67 -6.67
C CYS A 366 -7.97 4.53 -7.20
N MET A 367 -8.65 5.65 -7.40
CA MET A 367 -10.05 5.69 -7.82
C MET A 367 -10.29 5.11 -9.21
N ALA A 368 -9.37 5.34 -10.15
CA ALA A 368 -9.44 4.76 -11.49
C ALA A 368 -9.37 3.23 -11.46
N ILE A 369 -8.44 2.67 -10.66
CA ILE A 369 -8.31 1.23 -10.50
C ILE A 369 -9.56 0.66 -9.80
N ARG A 370 -10.07 1.31 -8.75
CA ARG A 370 -11.32 0.91 -8.09
C ARG A 370 -12.47 0.83 -9.09
N LEU A 371 -12.68 1.85 -9.91
CA LEU A 371 -13.72 1.87 -10.95
C LEU A 371 -13.60 0.64 -11.87
N ARG A 372 -12.40 0.37 -12.39
CA ARG A 372 -12.14 -0.79 -13.28
C ARG A 372 -12.45 -2.12 -12.58
N HIS A 373 -12.04 -2.28 -11.32
CA HIS A 373 -12.29 -3.49 -10.55
C HIS A 373 -13.76 -3.67 -10.15
N THR A 374 -14.45 -2.60 -9.77
CA THR A 374 -15.89 -2.64 -9.48
C THR A 374 -16.71 -3.04 -10.71
N GLN A 375 -16.37 -2.52 -11.89
CA GLN A 375 -17.06 -2.84 -13.14
C GLN A 375 -16.99 -4.33 -13.52
N VAL A 376 -15.95 -5.05 -13.07
CA VAL A 376 -15.77 -6.48 -13.34
C VAL A 376 -16.06 -7.36 -12.11
N GLY A 377 -16.71 -6.81 -11.08
CA GLY A 377 -17.09 -7.57 -9.87
C GLY A 377 -15.89 -8.01 -8.99
N ARG A 378 -14.78 -7.26 -9.03
CA ARG A 378 -13.53 -7.56 -8.29
C ARG A 378 -13.13 -6.46 -7.31
N ALA A 379 -14.10 -5.73 -6.76
CA ALA A 379 -13.86 -4.65 -5.79
C ALA A 379 -13.16 -5.17 -4.53
N ASP A 380 -13.61 -6.32 -4.00
CA ASP A 380 -13.05 -6.92 -2.79
C ASP A 380 -11.60 -7.34 -2.99
N ALA A 381 -11.28 -7.98 -4.12
CA ALA A 381 -9.91 -8.32 -4.48
C ALA A 381 -8.96 -7.11 -4.50
N TYR A 382 -9.46 -5.93 -4.89
CA TYR A 382 -8.70 -4.67 -4.85
C TYR A 382 -8.51 -4.12 -3.42
N CYS A 383 -9.47 -4.31 -2.52
CA CYS A 383 -9.27 -3.96 -1.12
C CYS A 383 -8.31 -4.96 -0.45
N ASP A 384 -8.52 -6.24 -0.68
CA ASP A 384 -7.81 -7.36 -0.09
C ASP A 384 -6.31 -7.32 -0.35
N HIS A 385 -5.91 -7.13 -1.62
CA HIS A 385 -4.48 -7.14 -1.94
C HIS A 385 -3.75 -5.94 -1.31
N ARG A 386 -4.44 -4.80 -1.11
CA ARG A 386 -3.86 -3.62 -0.45
C ARG A 386 -3.68 -3.83 1.03
N MET A 387 -4.68 -4.42 1.71
CA MET A 387 -4.56 -4.78 3.13
C MET A 387 -3.40 -5.76 3.32
N ARG A 388 -3.32 -6.80 2.46
CA ARG A 388 -2.21 -7.77 2.46
C ARG A 388 -0.84 -7.12 2.22
N LEU A 389 -0.75 -6.18 1.29
CA LEU A 389 0.48 -5.44 1.03
C LEU A 389 0.92 -4.63 2.27
N ILE A 390 -0.03 -3.96 2.91
CA ILE A 390 0.22 -3.17 4.12
C ILE A 390 0.70 -4.06 5.27
N ASP A 391 0.01 -5.17 5.52
CA ASP A 391 0.38 -6.10 6.59
C ASP A 391 1.72 -6.78 6.32
N GLY A 392 1.97 -7.20 5.07
CA GLY A 392 3.25 -7.80 4.71
C GLY A 392 4.44 -6.84 4.85
N ILE A 393 4.23 -5.54 4.68
CA ILE A 393 5.25 -4.51 4.93
C ILE A 393 5.37 -4.20 6.43
N ALA A 394 4.26 -4.15 7.17
CA ALA A 394 4.30 -3.98 8.63
C ALA A 394 5.06 -5.15 9.30
N ALA A 395 4.78 -6.37 8.86
CA ALA A 395 5.48 -7.60 9.25
C ALA A 395 6.98 -7.54 8.96
N LEU A 396 7.37 -7.10 7.75
CA LEU A 396 8.76 -6.89 7.36
C LEU A 396 9.48 -5.89 8.28
N LEU A 397 8.82 -4.79 8.64
CA LEU A 397 9.40 -3.78 9.55
C LEU A 397 9.50 -4.28 11.00
N ALA A 398 8.60 -5.17 11.42
CA ALA A 398 8.60 -5.74 12.75
C ALA A 398 9.80 -6.69 12.97
N GLN A 399 10.16 -7.49 11.95
CA GLN A 399 11.34 -8.37 12.01
C GLN A 399 12.12 -8.40 10.68
N PRO A 400 12.97 -7.39 10.44
CA PRO A 400 13.69 -7.26 9.18
C PRO A 400 14.79 -8.30 8.96
N GLU A 401 15.24 -8.97 10.04
CA GLU A 401 16.25 -10.04 9.97
C GLU A 401 15.67 -11.35 9.42
N HIS A 402 14.34 -11.51 9.45
CA HIS A 402 13.61 -12.67 8.92
C HIS A 402 12.43 -12.22 8.03
N PRO A 403 12.72 -11.53 6.92
CA PRO A 403 11.72 -10.82 6.12
C PRO A 403 10.69 -11.73 5.43
N GLU A 404 11.01 -13.01 5.24
CA GLU A 404 10.16 -14.06 4.67
C GLU A 404 9.08 -14.59 5.63
N GLY A 405 9.31 -14.51 6.94
CA GLY A 405 8.58 -15.31 7.92
C GLY A 405 7.13 -14.87 8.18
N ILE A 406 6.87 -13.57 8.27
CA ILE A 406 5.68 -13.09 9.00
C ILE A 406 4.47 -12.84 8.07
N ARG A 407 4.52 -13.32 6.83
CA ARG A 407 3.51 -12.98 5.81
C ARG A 407 2.35 -13.94 5.80
N CYS A 408 1.31 -13.61 6.57
CA CYS A 408 0.05 -14.33 6.46
C CYS A 408 -0.69 -13.99 5.15
N THR A 409 -1.02 -15.01 4.37
CA THR A 409 -1.79 -14.87 3.12
C THR A 409 -3.30 -14.96 3.36
N ARG A 410 -3.70 -15.47 4.53
CA ARG A 410 -5.09 -15.75 4.90
C ARG A 410 -5.69 -14.68 5.81
N LEU A 411 -4.97 -14.28 6.85
CA LEU A 411 -5.45 -13.36 7.89
C LEU A 411 -5.17 -11.91 7.53
N ARG A 412 -5.95 -11.03 8.15
CA ARG A 412 -5.77 -9.57 8.17
C ARG A 412 -5.28 -9.20 9.56
N TRP A 413 -4.21 -8.42 9.63
CA TRP A 413 -3.70 -7.90 10.90
C TRP A 413 -4.28 -6.52 11.14
N HIS A 414 -5.50 -6.47 11.68
CA HIS A 414 -6.27 -5.22 11.80
C HIS A 414 -5.52 -4.17 12.63
N PRO A 415 -5.24 -2.97 12.09
CA PRO A 415 -4.66 -1.87 12.85
C PRO A 415 -5.55 -1.47 14.03
N ARG A 416 -4.98 -1.32 15.22
CA ARG A 416 -5.69 -0.86 16.43
C ARG A 416 -5.10 0.43 16.97
N HIS A 417 -5.91 1.48 17.13
CA HIS A 417 -5.52 2.77 17.73
C HIS A 417 -6.73 3.43 18.43
N PRO A 418 -6.53 4.26 19.47
CA PRO A 418 -5.29 4.47 20.23
C PRO A 418 -5.01 3.31 21.21
N ASN A 419 -3.77 3.22 21.69
CA ASN A 419 -3.34 2.22 22.66
C ASN A 419 -2.20 2.79 23.52
N GLN A 420 -2.41 2.88 24.84
CA GLN A 420 -1.52 3.60 25.74
C GLN A 420 -1.35 2.86 27.06
N MET A 421 -0.16 2.98 27.63
CA MET A 421 0.20 2.45 28.95
C MET A 421 1.10 3.48 29.65
N HIS A 422 0.96 3.63 30.96
CA HIS A 422 1.68 4.68 31.69
C HIS A 422 3.21 4.53 31.58
N ASP A 423 3.73 3.35 31.92
CA ASP A 423 5.16 3.05 31.90
C ASP A 423 5.46 1.60 31.43
N VAL A 424 5.62 1.45 30.12
CA VAL A 424 5.91 0.16 29.49
C VAL A 424 7.27 -0.41 29.94
N THR A 425 8.29 0.44 30.12
CA THR A 425 9.64 -0.01 30.46
C THR A 425 9.68 -0.57 31.87
N ALA A 426 9.05 0.13 32.83
CA ALA A 426 8.94 -0.35 34.20
C ALA A 426 8.13 -1.66 34.28
N PHE A 427 7.08 -1.79 33.47
CA PHE A 427 6.28 -3.01 33.39
C PHE A 427 7.09 -4.21 32.88
N LEU A 428 7.79 -4.05 31.75
CA LEU A 428 8.65 -5.09 31.18
C LEU A 428 9.74 -5.54 32.17
N ASN A 429 10.42 -4.59 32.80
CA ASN A 429 11.45 -4.89 33.81
C ASN A 429 10.89 -5.65 35.02
N ARG A 430 9.69 -5.29 35.47
CA ARG A 430 9.03 -5.96 36.61
C ARG A 430 8.55 -7.37 36.26
N TRP A 431 8.08 -7.59 35.04
CA TRP A 431 7.46 -8.85 34.62
C TRP A 431 8.40 -10.05 34.80
N ASP A 432 9.67 -9.89 34.44
CA ASP A 432 10.68 -10.95 34.52
C ASP A 432 11.54 -10.89 35.80
N ASP A 433 11.40 -9.86 36.63
CA ASP A 433 12.14 -9.72 37.90
C ASP A 433 11.33 -10.26 39.10
N PRO A 434 11.72 -11.41 39.69
CA PRO A 434 11.06 -11.94 40.87
C PRO A 434 11.30 -11.09 42.12
N THR A 435 12.33 -10.24 42.14
CA THR A 435 12.71 -9.40 43.29
C THR A 435 12.08 -8.01 43.26
N ALA A 436 11.47 -7.62 42.12
CA ALA A 436 10.82 -6.32 41.97
C ALA A 436 9.70 -6.12 43.01
N ALA A 437 9.66 -4.92 43.60
CA ALA A 437 8.60 -4.54 44.54
C ALA A 437 7.24 -4.46 43.83
N ARG A 438 6.21 -4.99 44.49
CA ARG A 438 4.83 -5.04 43.99
C ARG A 438 3.92 -4.38 45.02
N HIS A 439 3.43 -3.19 44.67
CA HIS A 439 2.58 -2.39 45.55
C HIS A 439 1.11 -2.76 45.34
N PRO A 440 0.27 -2.68 46.38
CA PRO A 440 -1.16 -2.98 46.24
C PRO A 440 -1.82 -2.20 45.11
N ALA A 441 -2.60 -2.91 44.30
CA ALA A 441 -3.30 -2.38 43.13
C ALA A 441 -4.70 -1.86 43.49
N ARG A 442 -5.13 -0.80 42.81
CA ARG A 442 -6.46 -0.20 42.88
C ARG A 442 -7.42 -0.97 41.98
N LEU A 443 -8.14 -1.92 42.57
CA LEU A 443 -9.06 -2.78 41.85
C LEU A 443 -10.51 -2.49 42.26
N HIS A 444 -11.30 -1.99 41.33
CA HIS A 444 -12.73 -1.77 41.47
C HIS A 444 -13.49 -2.47 40.35
N THR A 445 -14.60 -3.13 40.70
CA THR A 445 -15.46 -3.82 39.73
C THR A 445 -16.69 -2.97 39.42
N SER A 446 -16.95 -2.72 38.14
CA SER A 446 -18.14 -2.01 37.68
C SER A 446 -19.41 -2.86 37.81
N PRO A 447 -20.62 -2.29 37.71
CA PRO A 447 -21.86 -3.05 37.66
C PRO A 447 -21.96 -4.07 36.51
N LEU A 448 -21.14 -3.89 35.46
CA LEU A 448 -21.04 -4.83 34.33
C LEU A 448 -19.90 -5.84 34.48
N GLY A 449 -19.10 -5.74 35.54
CA GLY A 449 -17.97 -6.63 35.79
C GLY A 449 -16.63 -6.15 35.24
N ASN A 450 -16.53 -4.92 34.72
CA ASN A 450 -15.24 -4.35 34.32
C ASN A 450 -14.35 -4.14 35.54
N ILE A 451 -13.07 -4.50 35.44
CA ILE A 451 -12.10 -4.25 36.52
C ILE A 451 -11.20 -3.09 36.12
N ASN A 452 -11.20 -2.00 36.91
CA ASN A 452 -10.39 -0.81 36.68
C ASN A 452 -10.21 0.01 37.97
N THR A 453 -9.50 1.14 37.91
CA THR A 453 -9.20 1.97 39.09
C THR A 453 -10.38 2.83 39.58
N VAL A 454 -11.47 2.93 38.83
CA VAL A 454 -12.60 3.83 39.13
C VAL A 454 -13.95 3.12 39.34
N GLY A 455 -14.06 1.83 38.99
CA GLY A 455 -15.28 1.03 39.13
C GLY A 455 -16.39 1.40 38.14
N LEU A 456 -16.06 2.03 37.02
CA LEU A 456 -17.03 2.45 36.01
C LEU A 456 -17.03 1.53 34.78
N PRO A 457 -18.18 1.35 34.09
CA PRO A 457 -18.22 0.62 32.83
C PRO A 457 -17.40 1.32 31.73
N GLY A 458 -16.83 0.53 30.82
CA GLY A 458 -16.06 1.03 29.67
C GLY A 458 -14.55 1.04 29.87
N ILE A 459 -13.85 1.84 29.06
CA ILE A 459 -12.38 1.95 29.07
C ILE A 459 -11.96 2.98 30.12
N HIS A 460 -11.30 2.52 31.17
CA HIS A 460 -10.75 3.35 32.23
C HIS A 460 -9.33 2.89 32.56
N GLU A 461 -8.58 3.72 33.30
CA GLU A 461 -7.25 3.38 33.80
C GLU A 461 -7.31 2.09 34.64
N ALA A 462 -6.34 1.20 34.44
CA ALA A 462 -6.12 0.00 35.24
C ALA A 462 -4.67 0.00 35.73
N ASP A 463 -4.43 -0.54 36.93
CA ASP A 463 -3.07 -0.74 37.42
C ASP A 463 -2.45 -1.97 36.74
N ASP A 464 -1.21 -1.84 36.26
CA ASP A 464 -0.54 -2.90 35.52
C ASP A 464 -0.06 -4.03 36.45
N LEU A 465 -0.52 -5.27 36.25
CA LEU A 465 -0.16 -6.41 37.10
C LEU A 465 0.64 -7.46 36.32
N ASP A 466 1.60 -8.09 37.00
CA ASP A 466 2.34 -9.25 36.49
C ASP A 466 1.99 -10.53 37.27
N PRO A 467 2.31 -11.74 36.76
CA PRO A 467 1.89 -13.00 37.37
C PRO A 467 2.34 -13.25 38.80
N ARG A 468 3.37 -12.53 39.28
CA ARG A 468 3.85 -12.63 40.66
C ARG A 468 3.19 -11.62 41.60
N HIS A 469 2.29 -10.77 41.09
CA HIS A 469 1.53 -9.83 41.90
C HIS A 469 0.47 -10.57 42.74
N PRO A 470 0.38 -10.33 44.07
CA PRO A 470 -0.59 -11.02 44.92
C PRO A 470 -2.04 -10.86 44.47
N GLN A 471 -2.37 -9.73 43.86
CA GLN A 471 -3.70 -9.42 43.31
C GLN A 471 -3.82 -9.69 41.79
N TRP A 472 -2.88 -10.40 41.15
CA TRP A 472 -2.90 -10.61 39.69
C TRP A 472 -4.21 -11.26 39.22
N ARG A 473 -4.63 -12.35 39.89
CA ARG A 473 -5.89 -13.02 39.59
C ARG A 473 -7.10 -12.11 39.79
N ASP A 474 -7.09 -11.29 40.84
CA ASP A 474 -8.18 -10.39 41.19
C ASP A 474 -8.28 -9.20 40.22
N GLY A 475 -7.19 -8.84 39.55
CA GLY A 475 -7.15 -7.77 38.56
C GLY A 475 -7.64 -8.17 37.17
N ILE A 476 -7.97 -9.45 36.94
CA ILE A 476 -8.38 -9.97 35.63
C ILE A 476 -9.79 -10.55 35.70
N GLU A 477 -10.61 -10.15 34.71
CA GLU A 477 -11.99 -10.57 34.58
C GLU A 477 -12.10 -12.11 34.45
N PRO A 478 -13.00 -12.80 35.19
CA PRO A 478 -12.99 -14.26 35.30
C PRO A 478 -13.12 -15.03 33.98
N ALA A 479 -13.88 -14.51 33.00
CA ALA A 479 -14.14 -15.23 31.76
C ALA A 479 -13.00 -15.12 30.73
N VAL A 480 -12.12 -14.10 30.83
CA VAL A 480 -10.91 -13.99 29.98
C VAL A 480 -9.67 -14.61 30.63
N PHE A 481 -9.69 -14.81 31.95
CA PHE A 481 -8.54 -15.31 32.70
C PHE A 481 -7.92 -16.61 32.13
N PRO A 482 -8.67 -17.65 31.72
CA PRO A 482 -8.07 -18.86 31.13
C PRO A 482 -7.23 -18.57 29.88
N LEU A 483 -7.66 -17.62 29.04
CA LEU A 483 -6.90 -17.22 27.86
C LEU A 483 -5.64 -16.43 28.23
N VAL A 484 -5.75 -15.52 29.20
CA VAL A 484 -4.60 -14.78 29.76
C VAL A 484 -3.57 -15.77 30.34
N GLN A 485 -4.04 -16.76 31.09
CA GLN A 485 -3.21 -17.81 31.68
C GLN A 485 -2.54 -18.66 30.60
N ALA A 486 -3.26 -19.07 29.55
CA ALA A 486 -2.68 -19.82 28.45
C ALA A 486 -1.54 -19.06 27.76
N VAL A 487 -1.74 -17.77 27.44
CA VAL A 487 -0.69 -16.94 26.81
C VAL A 487 0.47 -16.66 27.77
N THR A 488 0.19 -16.43 29.04
CA THR A 488 1.20 -16.05 30.02
C THR A 488 2.00 -17.24 30.53
N GLU A 489 1.32 -18.26 31.04
CA GLU A 489 1.96 -19.41 31.69
C GLU A 489 2.33 -20.50 30.70
N SER A 490 1.48 -20.76 29.69
CA SER A 490 1.75 -21.85 28.74
C SER A 490 2.63 -21.40 27.57
N TRP A 491 2.42 -20.21 27.01
CA TRP A 491 3.26 -19.68 25.92
C TRP A 491 4.47 -18.89 26.42
N GLY A 492 4.41 -18.32 27.63
CA GLY A 492 5.50 -17.54 28.23
C GLY A 492 5.56 -16.08 27.77
N TYR A 493 4.50 -15.54 27.16
CA TYR A 493 4.46 -14.17 26.66
C TYR A 493 3.77 -13.21 27.61
N ILE A 494 4.01 -11.91 27.43
CA ILE A 494 3.45 -10.86 28.30
C ILE A 494 2.08 -10.45 27.79
N THR A 495 1.07 -10.48 28.64
CA THR A 495 -0.22 -9.81 28.38
C THR A 495 -0.29 -8.48 29.12
N TYR A 496 -0.71 -7.41 28.44
CA TYR A 496 -0.79 -6.06 29.03
C TYR A 496 -2.22 -5.50 29.07
N ASP A 497 -3.14 -6.09 28.31
CA ASP A 497 -4.55 -5.69 28.26
C ASP A 497 -5.42 -6.94 28.19
N SER A 498 -6.60 -6.92 28.82
CA SER A 498 -7.56 -8.02 28.75
C SER A 498 -8.98 -7.54 29.01
N CYS A 499 -9.94 -8.15 28.33
CA CYS A 499 -11.36 -7.90 28.51
C CYS A 499 -12.13 -9.19 28.22
N GLN A 500 -13.15 -9.51 29.01
CA GLN A 500 -14.02 -10.67 28.79
C GLN A 500 -15.16 -10.41 27.81
N GLY A 501 -15.31 -9.15 27.40
CA GLY A 501 -16.44 -8.65 26.60
C GLY A 501 -17.65 -8.27 27.45
N HIS A 502 -18.34 -7.22 27.01
CA HIS A 502 -19.41 -6.57 27.77
C HIS A 502 -20.50 -6.05 26.82
N PRO A 503 -21.79 -6.06 27.24
CA PRO A 503 -22.86 -5.48 26.44
C PRO A 503 -22.69 -3.97 26.27
N ALA A 504 -23.32 -3.41 25.24
CA ALA A 504 -23.41 -1.96 25.09
C ALA A 504 -24.27 -1.35 26.20
N THR A 505 -23.91 -0.14 26.62
CA THR A 505 -24.69 0.73 27.49
C THR A 505 -24.96 2.07 26.79
N PRO A 506 -25.81 2.95 27.37
CA PRO A 506 -25.96 4.31 26.84
C PRO A 506 -24.65 5.09 26.76
N ASP A 507 -23.69 4.77 27.63
CA ASP A 507 -22.43 5.52 27.79
C ASP A 507 -21.21 4.80 27.19
N ALA A 508 -21.33 3.53 26.81
CA ALA A 508 -20.23 2.72 26.28
C ALA A 508 -20.70 1.72 25.22
N PRO A 509 -19.93 1.53 24.12
CA PRO A 509 -20.26 0.52 23.11
C PRO A 509 -20.07 -0.90 23.65
N GLN A 510 -20.62 -1.89 22.93
CA GLN A 510 -20.33 -3.30 23.16
C GLN A 510 -18.82 -3.54 23.09
N ARG A 511 -18.32 -4.45 23.94
CA ARG A 511 -16.91 -4.84 24.03
C ARG A 511 -16.75 -6.30 23.68
N GLU A 512 -15.65 -6.61 23.03
CA GLU A 512 -15.26 -7.96 22.67
C GLU A 512 -14.42 -8.61 23.76
N LEU A 513 -14.42 -9.96 23.79
CA LEU A 513 -13.39 -10.67 24.52
C LEU A 513 -12.07 -10.45 23.79
N ALA A 514 -11.08 -9.92 24.50
CA ALA A 514 -9.81 -9.53 23.91
C ALA A 514 -8.65 -9.74 24.89
N ILE A 515 -7.47 -10.04 24.35
CA ILE A 515 -6.20 -9.91 25.07
C ILE A 515 -5.19 -9.16 24.21
N GLY A 516 -4.42 -8.28 24.84
CA GLY A 516 -3.27 -7.60 24.26
C GLY A 516 -1.98 -8.27 24.71
N ILE A 517 -1.11 -8.60 23.76
CA ILE A 517 0.18 -9.26 23.98
C ILE A 517 1.30 -8.26 23.66
N LEU A 518 2.22 -8.09 24.61
CA LEU A 518 3.37 -7.20 24.54
C LEU A 518 4.66 -8.03 24.34
N PRO A 519 5.19 -8.14 23.13
CA PRO A 519 6.45 -8.84 22.91
C PRO A 519 7.61 -8.15 23.63
N ARG A 520 8.52 -8.94 24.22
CA ARG A 520 9.77 -8.41 24.81
C ARG A 520 10.73 -7.88 23.74
N ASP A 521 10.79 -8.57 22.62
CA ASP A 521 11.65 -8.23 21.48
C ASP A 521 10.99 -8.59 20.14
N ARG A 522 11.70 -8.33 19.04
CA ARG A 522 11.19 -8.57 17.68
C ARG A 522 11.08 -10.05 17.32
N THR A 523 11.93 -10.90 17.90
CA THR A 523 11.86 -12.35 17.71
C THR A 523 10.61 -12.89 18.38
N GLU A 524 10.36 -12.47 19.62
CA GLU A 524 9.13 -12.80 20.34
C GLU A 524 7.88 -12.32 19.57
N ALA A 525 7.93 -11.12 19.00
CA ALA A 525 6.82 -10.59 18.19
C ALA A 525 6.49 -11.48 16.98
N ALA A 526 7.52 -11.99 16.29
CA ALA A 526 7.36 -12.89 15.16
C ALA A 526 6.77 -14.25 15.59
N GLU A 527 7.27 -14.82 16.69
CA GLU A 527 6.75 -16.07 17.25
C GLU A 527 5.28 -15.95 17.68
N ILE A 528 4.93 -14.85 18.37
CA ILE A 528 3.54 -14.56 18.76
C ILE A 528 2.67 -14.45 17.52
N ALA A 529 3.11 -13.73 16.48
CA ALA A 529 2.34 -13.56 15.25
C ALA A 529 2.05 -14.91 14.56
N ALA A 530 3.05 -15.79 14.46
CA ALA A 530 2.90 -17.12 13.89
C ALA A 530 1.96 -18.02 14.74
N ARG A 531 2.06 -17.94 16.07
CA ARG A 531 1.17 -18.66 16.98
C ARG A 531 -0.27 -18.18 16.88
N LEU A 532 -0.50 -16.88 16.82
CA LEU A 532 -1.84 -16.31 16.58
C LEU A 532 -2.41 -16.74 15.22
N CYS A 533 -1.58 -16.85 14.19
CA CYS A 533 -2.01 -17.41 12.90
C CYS A 533 -2.50 -18.86 13.03
N HIS A 534 -1.77 -19.70 13.77
CA HIS A 534 -2.14 -21.09 14.02
C HIS A 534 -3.41 -21.18 14.88
N LEU A 535 -3.49 -20.39 15.95
CA LEU A 535 -4.67 -20.30 16.80
C LEU A 535 -5.92 -19.93 15.99
N ALA A 536 -5.82 -18.92 15.12
CA ALA A 536 -6.90 -18.52 14.24
C ALA A 536 -7.29 -19.60 13.22
N ALA A 537 -6.34 -20.40 12.73
CA ALA A 537 -6.65 -21.48 11.79
C ALA A 537 -7.41 -22.63 12.46
N LEU A 538 -7.09 -22.94 13.72
CA LEU A 538 -7.81 -23.94 14.52
C LEU A 538 -9.19 -23.44 14.97
N ALA A 539 -9.27 -22.17 15.37
CA ALA A 539 -10.48 -21.55 15.88
C ALA A 539 -11.63 -21.54 14.85
N ASP A 540 -11.32 -21.33 13.56
CA ASP A 540 -12.30 -21.32 12.46
C ASP A 540 -13.18 -22.58 12.39
N ALA A 541 -12.69 -23.73 12.85
CA ALA A 541 -13.40 -24.99 12.77
C ALA A 541 -14.30 -25.27 13.98
N VAL A 542 -14.11 -24.55 15.09
CA VAL A 542 -14.71 -24.92 16.39
C VAL A 542 -15.39 -23.78 17.13
N LEU A 543 -15.16 -22.51 16.74
CA LEU A 543 -15.82 -21.38 17.37
C LEU A 543 -17.35 -21.45 17.18
N PRO A 544 -18.12 -20.95 18.17
CA PRO A 544 -19.56 -20.83 18.04
C PRO A 544 -19.97 -20.00 16.82
N ALA A 545 -21.18 -20.23 16.31
CA ALA A 545 -21.66 -19.64 15.05
C ALA A 545 -21.59 -18.10 15.05
N HIS A 546 -21.83 -17.48 16.22
CA HIS A 546 -21.89 -16.03 16.36
C HIS A 546 -20.54 -15.38 16.71
N CYS A 547 -19.46 -16.16 16.83
CA CYS A 547 -18.11 -15.67 17.12
C CYS A 547 -17.14 -15.95 15.96
N THR A 548 -16.29 -14.98 15.66
CA THR A 548 -15.13 -15.16 14.77
C THR A 548 -13.87 -14.65 15.45
N LEU A 549 -12.72 -15.27 15.16
CA LEU A 549 -11.45 -14.82 15.71
C LEU A 549 -10.85 -13.73 14.83
N ASP A 550 -10.49 -12.63 15.46
CA ASP A 550 -9.75 -11.55 14.84
C ASP A 550 -8.37 -11.38 15.48
N VAL A 551 -7.38 -11.03 14.65
CA VAL A 551 -6.03 -10.69 15.10
C VAL A 551 -5.70 -9.26 14.73
N GLY A 552 -5.12 -8.54 15.68
CA GLY A 552 -4.79 -7.13 15.54
C GLY A 552 -3.30 -6.85 15.71
N ARG A 553 -2.89 -5.69 15.18
CA ARG A 553 -1.57 -5.11 15.42
C ARG A 553 -1.73 -3.66 15.85
N SER A 554 -0.89 -3.24 16.81
CA SER A 554 -0.91 -1.89 17.32
C SER A 554 0.49 -1.39 17.65
N LEU A 555 0.56 -0.11 18.00
CA LEU A 555 1.72 0.51 18.62
C LEU A 555 1.28 1.05 19.98
N LEU A 556 1.66 0.33 21.03
CA LEU A 556 1.45 0.72 22.42
C LEU A 556 2.33 1.93 22.75
N THR A 557 1.71 3.05 23.10
CA THR A 557 2.44 4.30 23.40
C THR A 557 2.65 4.40 24.91
N CYS A 558 3.91 4.48 25.34
CA CYS A 558 4.27 4.73 26.72
C CYS A 558 4.02 6.19 27.06
N SER A 559 3.07 6.50 27.94
CA SER A 559 2.67 7.87 28.24
C SER A 559 3.84 8.70 28.82
N ASN A 560 4.69 8.09 29.64
CA ASN A 560 5.83 8.77 30.26
C ASN A 560 6.97 9.11 29.30
N SER A 561 7.26 8.24 28.34
CA SER A 561 8.43 8.40 27.43
C SER A 561 8.05 8.78 26.00
N GLN A 562 6.79 8.63 25.62
CA GLN A 562 6.29 8.68 24.24
C GLN A 562 6.88 7.61 23.31
N ASN A 563 7.66 6.67 23.84
CA ASN A 563 8.14 5.51 23.08
C ASN A 563 6.97 4.62 22.66
N ARG A 564 7.09 4.03 21.47
CA ARG A 564 6.06 3.17 20.87
C ARG A 564 6.57 1.74 20.74
N TYR A 565 5.81 0.79 21.27
CA TYR A 565 6.13 -0.63 21.29
C TYR A 565 5.16 -1.39 20.38
N PRO A 566 5.64 -2.23 19.44
CA PRO A 566 4.75 -3.07 18.64
C PRO A 566 4.06 -4.07 19.56
N VAL A 567 2.75 -4.21 19.43
CA VAL A 567 1.94 -5.17 20.18
C VAL A 567 0.97 -5.87 19.25
N LEU A 568 0.54 -7.06 19.66
CA LEU A 568 -0.40 -7.90 18.94
C LEU A 568 -1.60 -8.16 19.83
N ASP A 569 -2.78 -8.31 19.25
CA ASP A 569 -3.97 -8.66 20.01
C ASP A 569 -4.78 -9.76 19.32
N VAL A 570 -5.57 -10.47 20.11
CA VAL A 570 -6.58 -11.40 19.63
C VAL A 570 -7.92 -11.04 20.24
N ARG A 571 -8.97 -11.07 19.42
CA ARG A 571 -10.34 -10.73 19.81
C ARG A 571 -11.33 -11.75 19.29
N LEU A 572 -12.34 -12.07 20.09
CA LEU A 572 -13.54 -12.74 19.58
C LEU A 572 -14.53 -11.67 19.13
N MET A 573 -14.68 -11.52 17.82
CA MET A 573 -15.59 -10.55 17.21
C MET A 573 -16.95 -11.21 16.92
N PRO A 574 -18.04 -10.44 16.84
CA PRO A 574 -19.30 -10.94 16.29
C PRO A 574 -19.14 -11.41 14.85
N SER A 575 -19.64 -12.60 14.52
CA SER A 575 -19.70 -13.06 13.13
C SER A 575 -20.59 -12.14 12.29
N PRO A 576 -20.27 -11.87 11.01
CA PRO A 576 -21.07 -11.00 10.16
C PRO A 576 -22.56 -11.38 10.15
N GLY A 577 -23.44 -10.41 10.43
CA GLY A 577 -24.89 -10.62 10.49
C GLY A 577 -25.44 -11.16 11.82
N SER A 578 -24.58 -11.45 12.80
CA SER A 578 -25.02 -11.88 14.14
C SER A 578 -25.65 -10.74 14.92
N ARG A 579 -26.68 -11.04 15.72
CA ARG A 579 -27.25 -10.07 16.66
C ARG A 579 -26.32 -9.93 17.88
N PRO A 580 -26.26 -8.74 18.49
CA PRO A 580 -25.51 -8.52 19.73
C PRO A 580 -25.78 -9.57 20.82
N ASP A 581 -27.05 -9.89 21.06
CA ASP A 581 -27.45 -10.85 22.11
C ASP A 581 -26.99 -12.28 21.81
N ASP A 582 -27.06 -12.71 20.54
CA ASP A 582 -26.63 -14.05 20.11
C ASP A 582 -25.10 -14.18 20.28
N TYR A 583 -24.36 -13.15 19.89
CA TYR A 583 -22.91 -13.08 20.11
C TYR A 583 -22.56 -13.12 21.60
N LEU A 584 -23.24 -12.33 22.43
CA LEU A 584 -22.99 -12.30 23.88
C LEU A 584 -23.33 -13.64 24.56
N ALA A 585 -24.34 -14.36 24.08
CA ALA A 585 -24.69 -15.69 24.57
C ALA A 585 -23.61 -16.73 24.23
N ASP A 586 -23.02 -16.65 23.04
CA ASP A 586 -21.95 -17.53 22.58
C ASP A 586 -20.57 -17.18 23.15
N LEU A 587 -20.35 -15.92 23.54
CA LEU A 587 -19.05 -15.38 23.92
C LEU A 587 -18.35 -16.18 25.05
N PRO A 588 -19.02 -16.60 26.14
CA PRO A 588 -18.38 -17.42 27.17
C PRO A 588 -17.92 -18.78 26.65
N ALA A 589 -18.66 -19.40 25.73
CA ALA A 589 -18.27 -20.66 25.11
C ALA A 589 -17.10 -20.47 24.14
N GLY A 590 -17.14 -19.41 23.33
CA GLY A 590 -16.04 -19.02 22.44
C GLY A 590 -14.75 -18.75 23.21
N GLY A 591 -14.82 -18.02 24.33
CA GLY A 591 -13.67 -17.71 25.18
C GLY A 591 -13.01 -18.96 25.77
N ARG A 592 -13.81 -19.92 26.27
CA ARG A 592 -13.28 -21.20 26.77
C ARG A 592 -12.60 -22.01 25.68
N LEU A 593 -13.25 -22.16 24.52
CA LEU A 593 -12.68 -22.90 23.39
C LEU A 593 -11.38 -22.27 22.90
N LEU A 594 -11.32 -20.93 22.85
CA LEU A 594 -10.12 -20.21 22.47
C LEU A 594 -8.96 -20.45 23.46
N ALA A 595 -9.24 -20.44 24.76
CA ALA A 595 -8.26 -20.75 25.79
C ALA A 595 -7.76 -22.20 25.68
N GLU A 596 -8.65 -23.17 25.51
CA GLU A 596 -8.28 -24.59 25.33
C GLU A 596 -7.40 -24.79 24.08
N LEU A 597 -7.71 -24.11 22.97
CA LEU A 597 -6.87 -24.16 21.78
C LEU A 597 -5.50 -23.53 22.03
N ALA A 598 -5.45 -22.40 22.75
CA ALA A 598 -4.19 -21.77 23.10
C ALA A 598 -3.32 -22.69 23.98
N GLU A 599 -3.90 -23.35 24.99
CA GLU A 599 -3.20 -24.34 25.82
C GLU A 599 -2.67 -25.52 25.00
N ARG A 600 -3.44 -26.05 24.04
CA ARG A 600 -2.96 -27.12 23.15
C ARG A 600 -1.76 -26.71 22.29
N LEU A 601 -1.65 -25.42 21.98
CA LEU A 601 -0.52 -24.84 21.24
C LEU A 601 0.73 -24.55 22.11
N ALA A 602 0.72 -24.95 23.40
CA ALA A 602 1.85 -24.72 24.31
C ALA A 602 3.16 -25.39 23.85
N HIS A 603 3.08 -26.56 23.20
CA HIS A 603 4.27 -27.23 22.69
C HIS A 603 4.87 -26.49 21.49
N ARG A 604 6.12 -25.99 21.62
CA ARG A 604 6.89 -25.43 20.50
C ARG A 604 7.00 -26.50 19.39
N PRO A 605 6.64 -26.21 18.13
CA PRO A 605 7.17 -26.94 16.99
C PRO A 605 8.70 -26.98 17.08
N ALA A 606 9.31 -28.14 16.86
CA ALA A 606 10.75 -28.28 16.81
C ALA A 606 11.29 -27.66 15.51
N GLY A 607 12.24 -26.73 15.61
CA GLY A 607 12.92 -26.13 14.46
C GLY A 607 12.31 -24.80 13.97
N GLY A 608 13.05 -24.05 13.16
CA GLY A 608 12.76 -22.68 12.70
C GLY A 608 11.48 -22.45 11.87
N ASP A 609 10.54 -23.40 11.88
CA ASP A 609 9.23 -23.32 11.23
C ASP A 609 8.29 -22.30 11.91
N LEU A 610 8.57 -21.91 13.16
CA LEU A 610 7.82 -20.90 13.91
C LEU A 610 7.94 -19.47 13.36
N LEU A 611 8.90 -19.22 12.48
CA LEU A 611 9.02 -17.90 11.87
C LEU A 611 8.06 -17.73 10.69
N HIS A 612 7.43 -18.80 10.18
CA HIS A 612 6.60 -18.75 8.98
C HIS A 612 5.10 -18.75 9.29
N CYS A 613 4.30 -18.17 8.39
CA CYS A 613 2.85 -18.29 8.44
C CYS A 613 2.41 -19.77 8.36
N ALA A 614 1.74 -20.24 9.41
CA ALA A 614 1.19 -21.60 9.50
C ALA A 614 -0.27 -21.73 9.04
N CYS A 615 -0.84 -20.70 8.39
CA CYS A 615 -2.19 -20.83 7.83
C CYS A 615 -2.18 -21.84 6.68
N PRO A 616 -3.19 -22.74 6.59
CA PRO A 616 -3.33 -23.59 5.42
C PRO A 616 -3.45 -22.71 4.16
N PRO A 617 -2.88 -23.12 3.02
CA PRO A 617 -3.02 -22.37 1.77
C PRO A 617 -4.50 -22.14 1.48
N PRO A 618 -4.89 -20.98 0.92
CA PRO A 618 -6.28 -20.68 0.65
C PRO A 618 -6.87 -21.83 -0.18
N SER A 619 -7.88 -22.51 0.35
CA SER A 619 -8.62 -23.49 -0.42
C SER A 619 -9.14 -22.77 -1.67
N SER A 620 -8.96 -23.34 -2.85
CA SER A 620 -9.35 -22.79 -4.16
C SER A 620 -10.87 -22.64 -4.36
N ARG A 621 -11.65 -22.54 -3.28
CA ARG A 621 -13.08 -22.26 -3.31
C ARG A 621 -13.30 -20.78 -2.94
N PRO A 622 -13.79 -19.95 -3.87
CA PRO A 622 -14.27 -18.63 -3.49
C PRO A 622 -15.35 -18.81 -2.43
N ARG A 623 -15.27 -18.06 -1.32
CA ARG A 623 -16.44 -17.83 -0.46
C ARG A 623 -17.43 -17.07 -1.32
N THR A 624 -18.28 -17.78 -2.04
CA THR A 624 -19.47 -17.22 -2.67
C THR A 624 -20.33 -16.67 -1.54
N LEU A 625 -20.40 -15.35 -1.45
CA LEU A 625 -21.56 -14.69 -0.87
C LEU A 625 -22.74 -15.09 -1.74
N GLU A 626 -23.52 -16.08 -1.28
CA GLU A 626 -24.78 -16.41 -1.93
C GLU A 626 -25.69 -15.17 -1.90
N PRO A 627 -26.30 -14.79 -3.03
CA PRO A 627 -27.30 -13.74 -3.03
C PRO A 627 -28.50 -14.23 -2.23
N LEU A 628 -28.92 -13.44 -1.23
CA LEU A 628 -30.20 -13.59 -0.54
C LEU A 628 -31.31 -13.67 -1.58
N GLU A 629 -31.84 -14.87 -1.80
CA GLU A 629 -33.05 -15.08 -2.57
C GLU A 629 -34.22 -14.37 -1.88
N VAL A 630 -34.70 -13.30 -2.51
CA VAL A 630 -36.00 -12.70 -2.20
C VAL A 630 -37.06 -13.75 -2.57
N ARG A 631 -37.58 -14.45 -1.56
CA ARG A 631 -38.81 -15.21 -1.70
C ARG A 631 -39.97 -14.22 -1.89
N ARG A 632 -40.75 -14.50 -2.94
CA ARG A 632 -41.84 -13.71 -3.52
C ARG A 632 -42.85 -13.17 -2.52
#